data_AF-A0AAD4CH16-F1
#
_entry.id   AF-A0AAD4CH16-F1
#
_cell.length_a   1.000
_cell.length_b   1.000
_cell.length_c   1.000
_cell.angle_alpha   90.00
_cell.angle_beta   90.00
_cell.angle_gamma   90.00
#
_symmetry.space_group_name_H-M   'P 1'
#
loop_
_entity.id
_entity.type
_entity.pdbx_description
1 polymer ?
#
loop_
_entity_poly.entity_id
_entity_poly.type
_entity_poly.pdbx_seq_one_letter_code
_entity_poly.pdbx_strand_id
1 'polypeptide(L)'
;MCGTCNPISGQNSCDITTSCINTGTRFHCACRAGYKASRQNNNVQKQFRLNMPNYGFLVFTPENTECNTLCDNWNSAAPQDLCKEVPTQKYCPV
;
A
#
# COMPACT_ATOMS: atom_id res chain seq x y z
N MET A 1 9.79 7.87 2.11
CA MET A 1 10.30 6.56 2.60
C MET A 1 9.33 5.40 2.33
N CYS A 2 9.78 4.38 1.61
CA CYS A 2 9.05 3.11 1.45
C CYS A 2 9.11 2.28 2.73
N GLY A 3 7.96 1.91 3.30
CA GLY A 3 7.93 0.98 4.43
C GLY A 3 8.47 -0.36 3.97
N THR A 4 9.59 -0.78 4.54
CA THR A 4 10.13 -2.12 4.32
C THR A 4 9.60 -3.04 5.40
N CYS A 5 9.44 -4.31 5.10
CA CYS A 5 9.00 -5.27 6.10
C CYS A 5 9.83 -6.52 6.10
N ASN A 6 10.02 -7.10 7.28
CA ASN A 6 10.64 -8.39 7.40
C ASN A 6 9.54 -9.46 7.41
N PRO A 7 9.60 -10.48 6.53
CA PRO A 7 8.62 -11.57 6.52
C PRO A 7 8.66 -12.45 7.78
N ILE A 8 9.66 -12.30 8.66
CA ILE A 8 9.75 -12.99 9.94
C ILE A 8 8.71 -12.43 10.91
N SER A 9 7.87 -13.32 11.47
CA SER A 9 6.84 -12.96 12.46
C SER A 9 7.46 -12.22 13.65
N GLY A 10 6.87 -11.08 14.03
CA GLY A 10 7.38 -10.21 15.10
C GLY A 10 8.47 -9.21 14.70
N GLN A 11 9.00 -9.30 13.47
CA GLN A 11 9.90 -8.29 12.89
C GLN A 11 9.25 -7.53 11.73
N ASN A 12 7.98 -7.81 11.48
CA ASN A 12 7.20 -7.13 10.48
C ASN A 12 6.81 -5.75 11.02
N SER A 13 7.61 -4.72 10.73
CA SER A 13 7.37 -3.31 11.10
C SER A 13 6.11 -2.69 10.46
N CYS A 14 5.29 -3.51 9.80
CA CYS A 14 3.99 -3.12 9.28
C CYS A 14 2.93 -3.07 10.40
N ASP A 15 1.93 -2.21 10.23
CA ASP A 15 0.75 -2.19 11.10
C ASP A 15 -0.12 -3.46 10.89
N ILE A 16 -0.91 -3.85 11.89
CA ILE A 16 -1.82 -5.01 11.82
C ILE A 16 -2.88 -4.91 10.71
N THR A 17 -3.21 -3.68 10.30
CA THR A 17 -4.15 -3.40 9.19
C THR A 17 -3.47 -3.50 7.82
N THR A 18 -2.15 -3.63 7.79
CA THR A 18 -1.34 -3.80 6.58
C THR A 18 -0.83 -5.23 6.43
N SER A 19 -0.28 -5.52 5.26
CA SER A 19 0.29 -6.81 4.91
C SER A 19 1.68 -6.62 4.33
N CYS A 20 2.61 -7.49 4.71
CA CYS A 20 3.95 -7.50 4.16
C CYS A 20 3.95 -8.27 2.84
N ILE A 21 4.18 -7.57 1.74
CA ILE A 21 4.14 -8.14 0.39
C ILE A 21 5.50 -8.10 -0.28
N ASN A 22 5.85 -9.20 -0.96
CA ASN A 22 7.06 -9.26 -1.76
C ASN A 22 6.81 -8.60 -3.12
N THR A 23 7.54 -7.53 -3.40
CA THR A 23 7.49 -6.81 -4.69
C THR A 23 8.52 -7.32 -5.71
N GLY A 24 9.12 -8.47 -5.44
CA GLY A 24 10.16 -9.11 -6.26
C GLY A 24 11.56 -8.79 -5.76
N THR A 25 11.88 -7.51 -5.56
CA THR A 25 13.20 -7.08 -5.08
C THR A 25 13.25 -6.85 -3.56
N ARG A 26 12.13 -6.45 -2.98
CA ARG A 26 12.00 -6.09 -1.55
C ARG A 26 10.61 -6.38 -1.02
N PHE A 27 10.53 -6.51 0.29
CA PHE A 27 9.27 -6.64 1.01
C PHE A 27 8.80 -5.25 1.46
N HIS A 28 7.52 -4.95 1.20
CA HIS A 28 6.91 -3.66 1.54
C HIS A 28 5.59 -3.82 2.29
N CYS A 29 5.27 -2.84 3.13
CA CYS A 29 3.95 -2.74 3.75
C CYS A 29 2.93 -2.23 2.74
N ALA A 30 1.84 -2.97 2.59
CA ALA A 30 0.70 -2.55 1.78
C ALA A 30 -0.61 -2.71 2.53
N CYS A 31 -1.53 -1.78 2.32
CA CYS A 31 -2.90 -1.86 2.78
C CYS A 31 -3.61 -3.05 2.15
N ARG A 32 -4.63 -3.57 2.85
CA ARG A 32 -5.57 -4.54 2.28
C ARG A 32 -6.26 -3.95 1.06
N ALA A 33 -6.65 -4.81 0.11
CA ALA A 33 -7.36 -4.37 -1.10
C ALA A 33 -8.61 -3.56 -0.75
N GLY A 34 -8.77 -2.38 -1.35
CA GLY A 34 -9.88 -1.46 -1.07
C GLY A 34 -9.66 -0.53 0.14
N TYR A 35 -8.50 -0.60 0.80
CA TYR A 35 -8.12 0.28 1.90
C TYR A 35 -6.89 1.13 1.55
N LYS A 36 -6.82 2.31 2.16
CA LYS A 36 -5.75 3.30 2.07
C LYS A 36 -5.38 3.84 3.47
N ALA A 37 -4.20 4.43 3.61
CA ALA A 37 -3.73 4.96 4.89
C ALA A 37 -4.27 6.34 5.23
N SER A 38 -4.70 7.11 4.23
CA SER A 38 -5.19 8.46 4.45
C SER A 38 -6.25 8.87 3.44
N ARG A 39 -7.14 9.77 3.86
CA ARG A 39 -8.04 10.50 2.95
C ARG A 39 -7.30 11.45 2.02
N GLN A 40 -6.08 11.84 2.38
CA GLN A 40 -5.22 12.68 1.53
C GLN A 40 -4.55 11.84 0.44
N ASN A 41 -5.25 11.62 -0.66
CA ASN A 41 -4.78 10.78 -1.77
C ASN A 41 -3.39 11.19 -2.27
N ASN A 42 -3.08 12.49 -2.36
CA ASN A 42 -1.82 13.00 -2.89
C ASN A 42 -0.62 12.91 -1.93
N ASN A 43 -0.81 12.39 -0.71
CA ASN A 43 0.26 12.32 0.27
C ASN A 43 1.15 11.08 0.03
N VAL A 44 2.07 11.19 -0.92
CA VAL A 44 3.02 10.12 -1.32
C VAL A 44 3.97 9.68 -0.20
N GLN A 45 4.15 10.49 0.84
CA GLN A 45 4.94 10.13 2.02
C GLN A 45 4.18 9.18 2.96
N LYS A 46 2.85 9.17 2.90
CA LYS A 46 2.00 8.26 3.69
C LYS A 46 1.46 7.10 2.87
N GLN A 47 1.13 7.33 1.61
CA GLN A 47 0.51 6.33 0.75
C GLN A 47 0.82 6.57 -0.72
N PHE A 48 1.06 5.50 -1.46
CA PHE A 48 1.24 5.54 -2.91
C PHE A 48 0.93 4.17 -3.50
N ARG A 49 0.66 4.10 -4.79
CA ARG A 49 0.57 2.83 -5.52
C ARG A 49 1.86 2.60 -6.30
N LEU A 50 2.21 1.35 -6.58
CA LEU A 50 3.31 1.03 -7.48
C LEU A 50 2.76 0.37 -8.73
N ASN A 51 3.29 0.72 -9.91
CA ASN A 51 2.89 0.08 -11.15
C ASN A 51 3.54 -1.32 -11.28
N MET A 52 3.02 -2.29 -10.53
CA MET A 52 3.48 -3.68 -10.56
C MET A 52 2.40 -4.61 -11.11
N PRO A 53 2.78 -5.58 -11.97
CA PRO A 53 1.85 -6.61 -12.40
C PRO A 53 1.31 -7.36 -11.18
N ASN A 54 -0.01 -7.56 -11.12
CA ASN A 54 -0.75 -8.23 -10.04
C ASN A 54 -0.84 -7.49 -8.69
N TYR A 55 -0.05 -6.44 -8.44
CA TYR A 55 -0.09 -5.68 -7.17
C TYR A 55 -0.44 -4.20 -7.36
N GLY A 56 -0.68 -3.77 -8.60
CA GLY A 56 -0.92 -2.38 -8.93
C GLY A 56 -2.12 -1.75 -8.22
N PHE A 57 -3.03 -2.53 -7.66
CA PHE A 57 -4.21 -2.08 -6.91
C PHE A 57 -3.98 -1.90 -5.40
N LEU A 58 -2.84 -2.36 -4.89
CA LEU A 58 -2.50 -2.23 -3.48
C LEU A 58 -1.88 -0.86 -3.21
N VAL A 59 -2.23 -0.31 -2.05
CA VAL A 59 -1.69 0.97 -1.56
C VAL A 59 -0.53 0.65 -0.64
N PHE A 60 0.66 1.10 -1.01
CA PHE A 60 1.90 0.95 -0.25
C PHE A 60 2.05 2.09 0.74
N THR A 61 2.58 1.78 1.92
CA THR A 61 2.71 2.72 3.03
C THR A 61 4.05 2.56 3.74
N PRO A 62 4.47 3.56 4.54
CA PRO A 62 5.56 3.39 5.49
C PRO A 62 5.26 2.34 6.56
N GLU A 63 6.31 1.99 7.32
CA GLU A 63 6.21 1.17 8.52
C GLU A 63 5.26 1.83 9.55
N ASN A 64 4.60 1.01 10.38
CA ASN A 64 3.67 1.44 11.43
C ASN A 64 2.56 2.40 10.95
N THR A 65 2.17 2.30 9.67
CA THR A 65 1.11 3.13 9.10
C THR A 65 -0.19 2.33 9.03
N GLU A 66 -1.21 2.82 9.71
CA GLU A 66 -2.54 2.23 9.70
C GLU A 66 -3.30 2.47 8.37
N CYS A 67 -3.99 1.43 7.88
CA CYS A 67 -4.82 1.45 6.67
C CYS A 67 -6.30 1.20 6.99
N ASN A 68 -6.88 2.07 7.82
CA ASN A 68 -8.30 1.98 8.21
C ASN A 68 -9.24 2.81 7.32
N THR A 69 -8.73 3.46 6.27
CA THR A 69 -9.56 4.30 5.40
C THR A 69 -9.98 3.50 4.17
N LEU A 70 -11.27 3.49 3.85
CA LEU A 70 -11.76 2.89 2.60
C LEU A 70 -11.37 3.75 1.40
N CYS A 71 -11.03 3.10 0.30
CA CYS A 71 -10.85 3.76 -0.99
C CYS A 71 -12.19 4.20 -1.57
N ASP A 72 -12.17 5.20 -2.45
CA ASP A 72 -13.38 5.79 -3.02
C ASP A 72 -14.16 4.74 -3.85
N ASN A 73 -13.41 3.85 -4.51
CA ASN A 73 -13.92 2.75 -5.34
C ASN A 73 -13.78 1.37 -4.67
N TRP A 74 -13.88 1.28 -3.35
CA TRP A 74 -13.64 0.04 -2.58
C TRP A 74 -14.52 -1.16 -2.99
N ASN A 75 -15.68 -0.92 -3.59
CA ASN A 75 -16.65 -1.94 -4.01
C ASN A 75 -16.51 -2.37 -5.48
N SER A 76 -15.47 -1.90 -6.17
CA SER A 76 -15.26 -2.22 -7.59
C SER A 76 -14.97 -3.71 -7.78
N ALA A 77 -15.69 -4.34 -8.71
CA ALA A 77 -15.47 -5.75 -9.06
C ALA A 77 -14.11 -6.01 -9.72
N ALA A 78 -13.54 -4.97 -10.34
CA ALA A 78 -12.21 -5.02 -10.94
C ALA A 78 -11.14 -4.60 -9.91
N PRO A 79 -10.17 -5.48 -9.57
CA PRO A 79 -9.12 -5.17 -8.62
C PRO A 79 -8.32 -3.92 -9.02
N GLN A 80 -8.01 -3.76 -10.31
CA GLN A 80 -7.25 -2.60 -10.81
C GLN A 80 -7.92 -1.23 -10.55
N ASP A 81 -9.24 -1.22 -10.34
CA ASP A 81 -10.02 0.00 -10.09
C ASP A 81 -10.02 0.41 -8.62
N LEU A 82 -9.60 -0.50 -7.72
CA LEU A 82 -9.45 -0.20 -6.31
C LEU A 82 -8.39 0.90 -6.12
N CYS A 83 -8.72 1.87 -5.27
CA CYS A 83 -7.82 2.93 -4.84
C CYS A 83 -7.19 3.74 -5.99
N LYS A 84 -7.90 3.90 -7.12
CA LYS A 84 -7.45 4.68 -8.31
C LYS A 84 -7.18 6.14 -8.03
N GLU A 85 -7.76 6.67 -6.97
CA GLU A 85 -7.50 8.02 -6.50
C GLU A 85 -6.09 8.21 -5.92
N VAL A 86 -5.44 7.14 -5.45
CA VAL A 86 -4.07 7.20 -4.92
C VAL A 86 -3.06 7.22 -6.07
N PRO A 87 -2.09 8.15 -6.07
CA PRO A 87 -1.14 8.31 -7.16
C PRO A 87 -0.22 7.10 -7.29
N THR A 88 -0.05 6.64 -8.53
CA THR A 88 0.90 5.59 -8.88
C THR A 88 2.29 6.18 -9.05
N GLN A 89 3.27 5.59 -8.37
CA GLN A 89 4.67 5.94 -8.44
C GLN A 89 5.45 4.85 -9.18
N LYS A 90 6.49 5.25 -9.91
CA LYS A 90 7.40 4.33 -10.60
C LYS A 90 8.43 3.73 -9.65
N TYR A 91 8.77 4.46 -8.59
CA TYR A 91 9.74 4.08 -7.57
C TYR A 91 9.21 4.46 -6.19
N CYS A 92 9.77 3.81 -5.17
CA CYS A 92 9.62 4.25 -3.79
C CYS A 92 10.04 5.72 -3.64
N PRO A 93 9.17 6.61 -3.11
CA PRO A 93 9.57 7.96 -2.79
C PRO A 93 10.64 7.92 -1.70
N VAL A 94 11.84 8.44 -2.01
CA VAL A 94 12.92 8.67 -1.04
C VAL A 94 12.46 9.69 -0.01
#